data_AF-A0A0B1ZBJ4-F1
#
_entry.id   AF-A0A0B1ZBJ4-F1
#
_cell.length_a   1.000
_cell.length_b   1.000
_cell.length_c   1.000
_cell.angle_alpha   90.00
_cell.angle_beta   90.00
_cell.angle_gamma   90.00
#
_symmetry.space_group_name_H-M   'P 1'
#
loop_
_entity.id
_entity.type
_entity.pdbx_description
1 polymer ?
#
loop_
_entity_poly.entity_id
_entity_poly.type
_entity_poly.pdbx_seq_one_letter_code
_entity_poly.pdbx_strand_id
1 'polypeptide(L)'
;MTVLIKKYKWPALLAAALVVFSALIFFLVKSYTYDSATYFESRDFIRQLKQADANWNVKILRKKIGVNNNLSLTPPPEAQARWEQLERLNNSGPLATLWASRRQGYVDAVQNKRLLVEQFEQHNAKLRASLDEMPTVEDKIQTLLNDMKADGEIARLTAASNILDLTLTTLEYALYVTSDKAQEVQDQLNELEYQIEQLPSSYQPTFFSLTQHVKTIIQEQPRVNDLLDRISVIPVAQELDSINELLNETQRRTAATDRKYHMYLAVCAGLMALLMIYLAVRLVRSYSVINQINRELQTANDNLEERVQERTRELKAAERELVDAARMAGMAEIATNVLHNVGNVLNSVNISADLVTRKLKNSKTQGLGKAVKMMNEHATDLGQFITEDEKGKLLPRYFNELVDSVAAEQALLIDELAQLTKSIDHIKEIVTTQQTYAGAARLIEPLNVADLFEDALRMNSGSLSRHHVTVIKDYQDTPVILGDKHRLLLILINLISNAKFAMSNVEHPREMTLGIRIVDQTTLHISVQDRGEGISRENQARIFNHGFTTRKEGHGFGLHSCALAAVEMNGRLQAYSEGPGQGALFTLEIPLELAGA
;
A
#
# COMPACT_ATOMS: atom_id res chain seq x y z
N MET A 1 -9.89 -4.70 26.55
CA MET A 1 -11.18 -5.11 25.95
C MET A 1 -11.68 -4.19 24.84
N THR A 2 -11.13 -2.97 24.68
CA THR A 2 -11.55 -1.96 23.68
C THR A 2 -10.89 -2.10 22.29
N VAL A 3 -9.83 -2.91 22.15
CA VAL A 3 -9.13 -3.12 20.86
C VAL A 3 -9.76 -4.24 20.01
N LEU A 4 -10.31 -5.30 20.63
CA LEU A 4 -10.98 -6.38 19.88
C LEU A 4 -12.29 -5.93 19.20
N ILE A 5 -13.03 -4.99 19.81
CA ILE A 5 -14.32 -4.49 19.26
C ILE A 5 -14.12 -3.61 18.01
N LYS A 6 -12.91 -3.07 17.77
CA LYS A 6 -12.61 -2.26 16.59
C LYS A 6 -12.30 -3.11 15.34
N LYS A 7 -11.78 -4.34 15.50
CA LYS A 7 -11.31 -5.18 14.38
C LYS A 7 -12.44 -5.93 13.66
N TYR A 8 -13.57 -6.20 14.32
CA TYR A 8 -14.68 -7.00 13.75
C TYR A 8 -15.81 -6.20 13.08
N LYS A 9 -15.82 -4.86 13.17
CA LYS A 9 -16.92 -4.04 12.59
C LYS A 9 -16.87 -3.92 11.06
N TRP A 10 -15.68 -3.99 10.46
CA TRP A 10 -15.50 -3.90 9.01
C TRP A 10 -16.07 -5.11 8.26
N PRO A 11 -15.68 -6.35 8.57
CA PRO A 11 -16.25 -7.52 7.90
C PRO A 11 -17.75 -7.64 8.14
N ALA A 12 -18.25 -7.24 9.31
CA ALA A 12 -19.68 -7.24 9.62
C ALA A 12 -20.48 -6.23 8.76
N LEU A 13 -19.99 -5.00 8.58
CA LEU A 13 -20.65 -4.01 7.73
C LEU A 13 -20.60 -4.38 6.24
N LEU A 14 -19.47 -4.96 5.80
CA LEU A 14 -19.31 -5.43 4.42
C LEU A 14 -20.23 -6.64 4.14
N ALA A 15 -20.33 -7.58 5.09
CA ALA A 15 -21.28 -8.68 5.01
C ALA A 15 -22.73 -8.19 4.97
N ALA A 16 -23.09 -7.21 5.80
CA ALA A 16 -24.43 -6.61 5.80
C ALA A 16 -24.74 -5.93 4.45
N ALA A 17 -23.80 -5.18 3.88
CA ALA A 17 -23.96 -4.56 2.56
C ALA A 17 -24.16 -5.60 1.46
N LEU A 18 -23.39 -6.69 1.49
CA LEU A 18 -23.45 -7.78 0.50
C LEU A 18 -24.77 -8.55 0.58
N VAL A 19 -25.29 -8.78 1.79
CA VAL A 19 -26.62 -9.37 2.00
C VAL A 19 -27.73 -8.48 1.45
N VAL A 20 -27.70 -7.17 1.75
CA VAL A 20 -28.71 -6.22 1.25
C VAL A 20 -28.64 -6.09 -0.27
N PHE A 21 -27.44 -6.08 -0.85
CA PHE A 21 -27.23 -6.03 -2.30
C PHE A 21 -27.74 -7.30 -3.00
N SER A 22 -27.45 -8.47 -2.45
CA SER A 22 -27.95 -9.76 -2.95
C SER A 22 -29.48 -9.82 -2.89
N ALA A 23 -30.08 -9.36 -1.78
CA ALA A 23 -31.54 -9.26 -1.65
C ALA A 23 -32.15 -8.31 -2.70
N LEU A 24 -31.49 -7.19 -2.99
CA LEU A 24 -31.92 -6.24 -4.03
C LEU A 24 -31.93 -6.86 -5.42
N ILE A 25 -30.87 -7.56 -5.79
CA ILE A 25 -30.80 -8.28 -7.07
C ILE A 25 -31.90 -9.35 -7.14
N PHE A 26 -32.06 -10.14 -6.08
CA PHE A 26 -33.08 -11.17 -6.01
C PHE A 26 -34.49 -10.61 -6.21
N PHE A 27 -34.85 -9.53 -5.52
CA PHE A 27 -36.17 -8.90 -5.68
C PHE A 27 -36.33 -8.21 -7.04
N LEU A 28 -35.26 -7.66 -7.61
CA LEU A 28 -35.30 -7.06 -8.94
C LEU A 28 -35.60 -8.12 -10.01
N VAL A 29 -34.89 -9.25 -9.99
CA VAL A 29 -35.15 -10.37 -10.91
C VAL A 29 -36.59 -10.85 -10.77
N LYS A 30 -37.09 -11.00 -9.54
CA LYS A 30 -38.45 -11.46 -9.27
C LYS A 30 -39.54 -10.45 -9.65
N SER A 31 -39.19 -9.16 -9.72
CA SER A 31 -40.11 -8.09 -10.11
C SER A 31 -40.30 -7.97 -11.63
N TYR A 32 -39.38 -8.50 -12.45
CA TYR A 32 -39.39 -8.36 -13.91
C TYR A 32 -40.13 -9.49 -14.64
N THR A 33 -40.69 -10.47 -13.92
CA THR A 33 -41.21 -11.71 -14.53
C THR A 33 -42.66 -11.66 -15.03
N TYR A 34 -43.30 -10.48 -15.11
CA TYR A 34 -44.73 -10.44 -15.48
C TYR A 34 -45.06 -9.55 -16.68
N ASP A 35 -45.75 -10.14 -17.67
CA ASP A 35 -46.23 -9.46 -18.88
C ASP A 35 -47.74 -9.19 -18.79
N SER A 36 -48.08 -7.92 -18.56
CA SER A 36 -49.46 -7.44 -18.48
C SER A 36 -50.23 -7.56 -19.81
N ALA A 37 -49.55 -7.65 -20.96
CA ALA A 37 -50.19 -7.73 -22.27
C ALA A 37 -51.08 -8.98 -22.38
N THR A 38 -50.60 -10.09 -21.84
CA THR A 38 -51.26 -11.40 -21.90
C THR A 38 -52.65 -11.40 -21.22
N TYR A 39 -52.83 -10.63 -20.14
CA TYR A 39 -54.13 -10.52 -19.45
C TYR A 39 -55.15 -9.73 -20.28
N PHE A 40 -54.75 -8.63 -20.91
CA PHE A 40 -55.64 -7.83 -21.75
C PHE A 40 -56.11 -8.62 -22.98
N GLU A 41 -55.20 -9.34 -23.63
CA GLU A 41 -55.52 -10.22 -24.76
C GLU A 41 -56.52 -11.33 -24.36
N SER A 42 -56.30 -11.94 -23.19
CA SER A 42 -57.19 -12.95 -22.62
C SER A 42 -58.59 -12.40 -22.36
N ARG A 43 -58.71 -11.22 -21.76
CA ARG A 43 -60.00 -10.58 -21.48
C ARG A 43 -60.72 -10.17 -22.76
N ASP A 44 -60.00 -9.63 -23.74
CA ASP A 44 -60.60 -9.28 -25.03
C ASP A 44 -61.12 -10.54 -25.76
N PHE A 45 -60.39 -11.66 -25.67
CA PHE A 45 -60.84 -12.92 -26.22
C PHE A 45 -62.16 -13.41 -25.60
N ILE A 46 -62.30 -13.36 -24.27
CA ILE A 46 -63.57 -13.71 -23.58
C ILE A 46 -64.71 -12.79 -24.05
N ARG A 47 -64.45 -11.50 -24.25
CA ARG A 47 -65.43 -10.54 -24.80
C ARG A 47 -65.86 -10.92 -26.22
N GLN A 48 -64.94 -11.31 -27.08
CA GLN A 48 -65.25 -11.76 -28.44
C GLN A 48 -66.13 -13.01 -28.43
N LEU A 49 -65.88 -13.96 -27.52
CA LEU A 49 -66.72 -15.15 -27.37
C LEU A 49 -68.14 -14.81 -26.92
N LYS A 50 -68.30 -13.88 -25.98
CA LYS A 50 -69.62 -13.39 -25.54
C LYS A 50 -70.38 -12.71 -26.67
N GLN A 51 -69.68 -11.96 -27.52
CA GLN A 51 -70.27 -11.35 -28.73
C GLN A 51 -70.66 -12.41 -29.78
N ALA A 52 -69.85 -13.47 -29.94
CA ALA A 52 -70.18 -14.58 -30.82
C ALA A 52 -71.44 -15.32 -30.36
N ASP A 53 -71.59 -15.56 -29.05
CA ASP A 53 -72.78 -16.16 -28.46
C ASP A 53 -74.05 -15.31 -28.67
N ALA A 54 -73.94 -14.00 -28.42
CA ALA A 54 -75.04 -13.06 -28.67
C ALA A 54 -75.46 -13.04 -30.16
N ASN A 55 -74.48 -13.04 -31.07
CA ASN A 55 -74.74 -13.11 -32.51
C ASN A 55 -75.38 -14.45 -32.90
N TRP A 56 -75.02 -15.55 -32.24
CA TRP A 56 -75.67 -16.84 -32.45
C TRP A 56 -77.17 -16.78 -32.11
N ASN A 57 -77.51 -16.21 -30.96
CA ASN A 57 -78.91 -16.02 -30.54
C ASN A 57 -79.70 -15.21 -31.57
N VAL A 58 -79.12 -14.13 -32.11
CA VAL A 58 -79.75 -13.33 -33.16
C VAL A 58 -79.94 -14.15 -34.45
N LYS A 59 -78.95 -14.95 -34.86
CA LYS A 59 -79.07 -15.83 -36.04
C LYS A 59 -80.17 -16.88 -35.86
N ILE A 60 -80.31 -17.45 -34.66
CA ILE A 60 -81.37 -18.42 -34.33
C ILE A 60 -82.74 -17.78 -34.47
N LEU A 61 -82.93 -16.57 -33.92
CA LEU A 61 -84.18 -15.81 -34.08
C LEU A 61 -84.49 -15.47 -35.53
N ARG A 62 -83.49 -15.09 -36.33
CA ARG A 62 -83.69 -14.81 -37.76
C ARG A 62 -84.08 -16.07 -38.54
N LYS A 63 -83.43 -17.21 -38.26
CA LYS A 63 -83.75 -18.52 -38.86
C LYS A 63 -85.19 -18.95 -38.54
N LYS A 64 -85.71 -18.62 -37.34
CA LYS A 64 -87.12 -18.81 -36.98
C LYS A 64 -88.05 -18.11 -37.97
N ILE A 65 -87.70 -16.91 -38.45
CA ILE A 65 -88.51 -16.06 -39.34
C ILE A 65 -88.28 -16.41 -40.83
N GLY A 66 -87.41 -17.38 -41.14
CA GLY A 66 -87.06 -17.73 -42.53
C GLY A 66 -86.03 -16.77 -43.16
N VAL A 67 -85.49 -15.84 -42.38
CA VAL A 67 -84.44 -14.92 -42.82
C VAL A 67 -83.10 -15.52 -42.40
N ASN A 68 -82.21 -15.79 -43.36
CA ASN A 68 -80.85 -16.32 -43.16
C ASN A 68 -80.75 -17.85 -43.03
N ASN A 69 -79.96 -18.48 -43.91
CA ASN A 69 -79.92 -19.95 -44.02
C ASN A 69 -78.81 -20.63 -43.23
N ASN A 70 -77.77 -19.93 -42.77
CA ASN A 70 -76.63 -20.57 -42.12
C ASN A 70 -76.53 -20.26 -40.61
N LEU A 71 -76.80 -21.27 -39.79
CA LEU A 71 -76.61 -21.27 -38.33
C LEU A 71 -75.16 -21.52 -37.90
N SER A 72 -74.25 -21.81 -38.84
CA SER A 72 -72.85 -22.04 -38.54
C SER A 72 -72.22 -20.84 -37.84
N LEU A 73 -71.57 -21.14 -36.72
CA LEU A 73 -70.63 -20.26 -36.07
C LEU A 73 -69.26 -20.49 -36.66
N THR A 74 -68.68 -19.46 -37.27
CA THR A 74 -67.25 -19.46 -37.58
C THR A 74 -66.53 -18.96 -36.33
N PRO A 75 -65.74 -19.80 -35.64
CA PRO A 75 -64.94 -19.31 -34.53
C PRO A 75 -63.94 -18.26 -35.05
N PRO A 76 -63.50 -17.31 -34.20
CA PRO A 76 -62.41 -16.40 -34.56
C PRO A 76 -61.18 -17.20 -35.04
N PRO A 77 -60.44 -16.71 -36.06
CA PRO A 77 -59.33 -17.45 -36.67
C PRO A 77 -58.20 -17.82 -35.69
N GLU A 78 -58.12 -17.13 -34.54
CA GLU A 78 -57.14 -17.37 -33.48
C GLU A 78 -57.72 -18.04 -32.22
N ALA A 79 -58.99 -18.43 -32.24
CA ALA A 79 -59.67 -18.86 -31.02
C ALA A 79 -59.00 -20.06 -30.34
N GLN A 80 -58.53 -21.02 -31.12
CA GLN A 80 -57.88 -22.21 -30.58
C GLN A 80 -56.53 -21.91 -29.94
N ALA A 81 -55.70 -21.11 -30.61
CA ALA A 81 -54.41 -20.68 -30.07
C ALA A 81 -54.57 -19.87 -28.78
N ARG A 82 -55.55 -18.96 -28.73
CA ARG A 82 -55.85 -18.16 -27.53
C ARG A 82 -56.39 -19.00 -26.39
N TRP A 83 -57.21 -20.01 -26.67
CA TRP A 83 -57.66 -20.97 -25.66
C TRP A 83 -56.51 -21.79 -25.08
N GLU A 84 -55.61 -22.31 -25.92
CA GLU A 84 -54.44 -23.06 -25.46
C GLU A 84 -53.48 -22.19 -24.62
N GLN A 85 -53.33 -20.92 -24.98
CA GLN A 85 -52.54 -19.97 -24.21
C GLN A 85 -53.15 -19.74 -22.82
N LEU A 86 -54.46 -19.50 -22.76
CA LEU A 86 -55.22 -19.37 -21.50
C LEU A 86 -55.08 -20.63 -20.62
N GLU A 87 -55.12 -21.80 -21.23
CA GLU A 87 -54.98 -23.08 -20.55
C GLU A 87 -53.58 -23.26 -19.97
N ARG A 88 -52.53 -22.97 -20.75
CA ARG A 88 -51.14 -23.00 -20.28
C ARG A 88 -50.88 -22.06 -19.09
N LEU A 89 -51.46 -20.87 -19.12
CA LEU A 89 -51.26 -19.86 -18.08
C LEU A 89 -51.97 -20.21 -16.76
N ASN A 90 -53.13 -20.85 -16.83
CA ASN A 90 -53.98 -21.07 -15.66
C ASN A 90 -53.89 -22.50 -15.09
N ASN A 91 -53.28 -23.46 -15.80
CA ASN A 91 -53.18 -24.85 -15.33
C ASN A 91 -52.18 -25.09 -14.19
N SER A 92 -51.23 -24.18 -13.95
CA SER A 92 -50.15 -24.38 -12.96
C SER A 92 -50.20 -23.42 -11.76
N GLY A 93 -51.32 -22.73 -11.56
CA GLY A 93 -51.49 -21.73 -10.49
C GLY A 93 -52.30 -22.18 -9.27
N PRO A 94 -52.38 -21.35 -8.22
CA PRO A 94 -53.17 -21.62 -7.01
C PRO A 94 -54.69 -21.71 -7.27
N LEU A 95 -55.15 -21.24 -8.44
CA LEU A 95 -56.55 -21.30 -8.86
C LEU A 95 -56.78 -22.30 -10.00
N ALA A 96 -55.84 -23.20 -10.28
CA ALA A 96 -55.91 -24.15 -11.39
C ALA A 96 -57.14 -25.07 -11.32
N THR A 97 -57.52 -25.52 -10.11
CA THR A 97 -58.72 -26.35 -9.90
C THR A 97 -60.00 -25.59 -10.21
N LEU A 98 -60.08 -24.33 -9.80
CA LEU A 98 -61.22 -23.46 -10.09
C LEU A 98 -61.28 -23.12 -11.57
N TRP A 99 -60.14 -22.89 -12.22
CA TRP A 99 -60.05 -22.71 -13.68
C TRP A 99 -60.60 -23.92 -14.43
N ALA A 100 -60.16 -25.13 -14.08
CA ALA A 100 -60.64 -26.35 -14.71
C ALA A 100 -62.18 -26.51 -14.57
N SER A 101 -62.72 -26.19 -13.40
CA SER A 101 -64.17 -26.24 -13.15
C SER A 101 -64.95 -25.20 -13.99
N ARG A 102 -64.53 -23.93 -14.01
CA ARG A 102 -65.20 -22.89 -14.81
C ARG A 102 -65.10 -23.13 -16.31
N ARG A 103 -63.94 -23.62 -16.77
CA ARG A 103 -63.75 -24.05 -18.16
C ARG A 103 -64.73 -25.16 -18.53
N GLN A 104 -64.86 -26.17 -17.67
CA GLN A 104 -65.78 -27.27 -17.92
C GLN A 104 -67.24 -26.77 -17.99
N GLY A 105 -67.65 -25.90 -17.07
CA GLY A 105 -68.98 -25.28 -17.09
C GLY A 105 -69.30 -24.57 -18.41
N TYR A 106 -68.35 -23.78 -18.94
CA TYR A 106 -68.47 -23.16 -20.26
C TYR A 106 -68.59 -24.19 -21.40
N VAL A 107 -67.72 -25.22 -21.41
CA VAL A 107 -67.74 -26.26 -22.44
C VAL A 107 -69.09 -27.00 -22.44
N ASP A 108 -69.57 -27.38 -21.27
CA ASP A 108 -70.85 -28.07 -21.09
C ASP A 108 -72.02 -27.19 -21.54
N ALA A 109 -72.02 -25.90 -21.18
CA ALA A 109 -73.05 -24.95 -21.62
C ALA A 109 -73.08 -24.78 -23.15
N VAL A 110 -71.91 -24.67 -23.80
CA VAL A 110 -71.83 -24.57 -25.26
C VAL A 110 -72.27 -25.87 -25.95
N GLN A 111 -71.89 -27.03 -25.42
CA GLN A 111 -72.31 -28.33 -25.95
C GLN A 111 -73.84 -28.51 -25.83
N ASN A 112 -74.41 -28.20 -24.67
CA ASN A 112 -75.85 -28.24 -24.46
C ASN A 112 -76.60 -27.31 -25.41
N LYS A 113 -76.07 -26.09 -25.62
CA LYS A 113 -76.65 -25.12 -26.56
C LYS A 113 -76.61 -25.62 -27.99
N ARG A 114 -75.49 -26.21 -28.41
CA ARG A 114 -75.34 -26.80 -29.74
C ARG A 114 -76.37 -27.90 -29.99
N LEU A 115 -76.55 -28.81 -29.04
CA LEU A 115 -77.53 -29.90 -29.15
C LEU A 115 -78.96 -29.37 -29.32
N LEU A 116 -79.36 -28.37 -28.52
CA LEU A 116 -80.68 -27.76 -28.66
C LEU A 116 -80.86 -26.99 -29.98
N VAL A 117 -79.80 -26.33 -30.46
CA VAL A 117 -79.83 -25.62 -31.75
C VAL A 117 -79.98 -26.61 -32.91
N GLU A 118 -79.32 -27.77 -32.85
CA GLU A 118 -79.48 -28.84 -33.84
C GLU A 118 -80.93 -29.40 -33.83
N GLN A 119 -81.53 -29.59 -32.65
CA GLN A 119 -82.95 -29.96 -32.53
C GLN A 119 -83.88 -28.87 -33.09
N PHE A 120 -83.62 -27.61 -32.73
CA PHE A 120 -84.37 -26.46 -33.26
C PHE A 120 -84.32 -26.41 -34.78
N GLU A 121 -83.14 -26.62 -35.37
CA GLU A 121 -82.98 -26.61 -36.83
C GLU A 121 -83.84 -27.69 -37.51
N GLN A 122 -83.87 -28.90 -36.95
CA GLN A 122 -84.70 -30.00 -37.46
C GLN A 122 -86.20 -29.70 -37.39
N HIS A 123 -86.68 -29.21 -36.25
CA HIS A 123 -88.10 -28.90 -36.04
C HIS A 123 -88.54 -27.66 -36.82
N ASN A 124 -87.70 -26.61 -36.83
CA ASN A 124 -87.97 -25.37 -37.58
C ASN A 124 -87.93 -25.59 -39.09
N ALA A 125 -87.12 -26.52 -39.60
CA ALA A 125 -87.12 -26.88 -41.03
C ALA A 125 -88.47 -27.49 -41.46
N LYS A 126 -89.05 -28.39 -40.64
CA LYS A 126 -90.37 -28.98 -40.91
C LYS A 126 -91.49 -27.94 -40.87
N LEU A 127 -91.45 -27.08 -39.84
CA LEU A 127 -92.38 -25.97 -39.68
C LEU A 127 -92.32 -25.02 -40.87
N ARG A 128 -91.11 -24.61 -41.27
CA ARG A 128 -90.88 -23.70 -42.40
C ARG A 128 -91.30 -24.30 -43.72
N ALA A 129 -90.97 -25.56 -43.99
CA ALA A 129 -91.44 -26.25 -45.19
C ALA A 129 -92.97 -26.20 -45.30
N SER A 130 -93.69 -26.43 -44.19
CA SER A 130 -95.16 -26.36 -44.19
C SER A 130 -95.70 -24.93 -44.35
N LEU A 131 -95.11 -23.94 -43.66
CA LEU A 131 -95.52 -22.53 -43.76
C LEU A 131 -95.23 -21.92 -45.15
N ASP A 132 -94.10 -22.29 -45.77
CA ASP A 132 -93.69 -21.76 -47.07
C ASP A 132 -94.47 -22.43 -48.22
N GLU A 133 -94.89 -23.69 -48.08
CA GLU A 133 -95.73 -24.41 -49.06
C GLU A 133 -97.23 -24.06 -48.96
N MET A 134 -97.71 -23.57 -47.80
CA MET A 134 -99.13 -23.24 -47.58
C MET A 134 -99.74 -22.35 -48.66
N PRO A 135 -99.16 -21.18 -49.02
CA PRO A 135 -99.71 -20.32 -50.08
C PRO A 135 -99.80 -21.04 -51.44
N THR A 136 -98.82 -21.91 -51.74
CA THR A 136 -98.80 -22.66 -53.00
C THR A 136 -99.88 -23.74 -53.04
N VAL A 137 -100.14 -24.39 -51.90
CA VAL A 137 -101.23 -25.38 -51.78
C VAL A 137 -102.59 -24.69 -51.82
N GLU A 138 -102.72 -23.53 -51.18
CA GLU A 138 -103.92 -22.69 -51.23
C GLU A 138 -104.25 -22.27 -52.66
N ASP A 139 -103.27 -21.77 -53.43
CA ASP A 139 -103.45 -21.40 -54.86
C ASP A 139 -103.94 -22.59 -55.71
N LYS A 140 -103.39 -23.79 -55.48
CA LYS A 140 -103.82 -25.02 -56.17
C LYS A 140 -105.25 -25.38 -55.80
N ILE A 141 -105.64 -25.24 -54.54
CA ILE A 141 -107.00 -25.50 -54.07
C ILE A 141 -107.97 -24.47 -54.64
N GLN A 142 -107.63 -23.19 -54.67
CA GLN A 142 -108.44 -22.14 -55.30
C GLN A 142 -108.65 -22.43 -56.79
N THR A 143 -107.61 -22.87 -57.50
CA THR A 143 -107.71 -23.26 -58.91
C THR A 143 -108.64 -24.47 -59.11
N LEU A 144 -108.52 -25.50 -58.26
CA LEU A 144 -109.40 -26.68 -58.30
C LEU A 144 -110.86 -26.34 -57.97
N LEU A 145 -111.09 -25.44 -57.01
CA LEU A 145 -112.44 -24.96 -56.66
C LEU A 145 -113.06 -24.17 -57.83
N ASN A 146 -112.27 -23.44 -58.61
CA ASN A 146 -112.74 -22.75 -59.81
C ASN A 146 -113.16 -23.74 -60.93
N ASP A 147 -112.44 -24.87 -61.07
CA ASP A 147 -112.66 -25.89 -62.10
C ASP A 147 -113.84 -26.83 -61.84
N MET A 148 -114.29 -26.97 -60.59
CA MET A 148 -115.56 -27.65 -60.30
C MET A 148 -116.67 -26.96 -61.14
N LYS A 149 -117.63 -27.70 -61.73
CA LYS A 149 -118.73 -27.09 -62.52
C LYS A 149 -120.06 -27.08 -61.73
N ALA A 150 -120.66 -25.89 -61.70
CA ALA A 150 -122.08 -25.50 -61.56
C ALA A 150 -123.08 -26.18 -60.58
N ASP A 151 -122.97 -27.44 -60.18
CA ASP A 151 -124.05 -28.11 -59.40
C ASP A 151 -123.99 -27.88 -57.87
N GLY A 152 -123.18 -26.93 -57.41
CA GLY A 152 -123.00 -26.64 -55.98
C GLY A 152 -122.25 -25.33 -55.72
N GLU A 153 -122.75 -24.21 -56.25
CA GLU A 153 -122.16 -22.88 -56.05
C GLU A 153 -122.02 -22.52 -54.56
N ILE A 154 -123.02 -22.88 -53.75
CA ILE A 154 -123.00 -22.71 -52.28
C ILE A 154 -121.92 -23.59 -51.65
N ALA A 155 -121.81 -24.87 -52.02
CA ALA A 155 -120.82 -25.78 -51.46
C ALA A 155 -119.38 -25.34 -51.79
N ARG A 156 -119.16 -24.77 -52.98
CA ARG A 156 -117.87 -24.19 -53.39
C ARG A 156 -117.51 -22.93 -52.59
N LEU A 157 -118.46 -22.00 -52.42
CA LEU A 157 -118.25 -20.78 -51.65
C LEU A 157 -118.00 -21.10 -50.17
N THR A 158 -118.73 -22.07 -49.61
CA THR A 158 -118.52 -22.54 -48.23
C THR A 158 -117.15 -23.20 -48.07
N ALA A 159 -116.74 -24.08 -48.99
CA ALA A 159 -115.41 -24.71 -48.94
C ALA A 159 -114.28 -23.68 -49.08
N ALA A 160 -114.41 -22.72 -50.00
CA ALA A 160 -113.44 -21.63 -50.17
C ALA A 160 -113.33 -20.76 -48.92
N SER A 161 -114.47 -20.40 -48.32
CA SER A 161 -114.51 -19.61 -47.08
C SER A 161 -113.87 -20.36 -45.91
N ASN A 162 -114.17 -21.65 -45.74
CA ASN A 162 -113.60 -22.47 -44.66
C ASN A 162 -112.08 -22.64 -44.81
N ILE A 163 -111.58 -22.73 -46.04
CA ILE A 163 -110.13 -22.81 -46.31
C ILE A 163 -109.45 -21.48 -46.03
N LEU A 164 -110.04 -20.35 -46.44
CA LEU A 164 -109.50 -19.02 -46.13
C LEU A 164 -109.49 -18.77 -44.61
N ASP A 165 -110.54 -19.19 -43.90
CA ASP A 165 -110.64 -19.07 -42.45
C ASP A 165 -109.64 -19.97 -41.73
N LEU A 166 -109.49 -21.23 -42.17
CA LEU A 166 -108.49 -22.15 -41.63
C LEU A 166 -107.07 -21.65 -41.88
N THR A 167 -106.75 -21.18 -43.08
CA THR A 167 -105.42 -20.67 -43.42
C THR A 167 -105.10 -19.40 -42.63
N LEU A 168 -106.04 -18.46 -42.52
CA LEU A 168 -105.89 -17.25 -41.71
C LEU A 168 -105.67 -17.61 -40.23
N THR A 169 -106.53 -18.44 -39.64
CA THR A 169 -106.43 -18.86 -38.23
C THR A 169 -105.13 -19.64 -37.97
N THR A 170 -104.68 -20.45 -38.93
CA THR A 170 -103.40 -21.17 -38.86
C THR A 170 -102.21 -20.20 -38.91
N LEU A 171 -102.25 -19.17 -39.76
CA LEU A 171 -101.21 -18.13 -39.81
C LEU A 171 -101.20 -17.27 -38.55
N GLU A 172 -102.37 -16.92 -38.02
CA GLU A 172 -102.52 -16.23 -36.73
C GLU A 172 -101.92 -17.08 -35.59
N TYR A 173 -102.20 -18.38 -35.56
CA TYR A 173 -101.62 -19.31 -34.60
C TYR A 173 -100.10 -19.43 -34.75
N ALA A 174 -99.59 -19.45 -35.99
CA ALA A 174 -98.16 -19.47 -36.27
C ALA A 174 -97.45 -18.18 -35.81
N LEU A 175 -98.17 -17.05 -35.71
CA LEU A 175 -97.65 -15.81 -35.12
C LEU A 175 -97.80 -15.79 -33.59
N TYR A 176 -98.94 -16.27 -33.08
CA TYR A 176 -99.33 -16.22 -31.67
C TYR A 176 -99.90 -17.56 -31.19
N VAL A 177 -99.03 -18.38 -30.59
CA VAL A 177 -99.41 -19.68 -30.04
C VAL A 177 -100.22 -19.51 -28.76
N THR A 178 -101.50 -19.87 -28.80
CA THR A 178 -102.38 -19.93 -27.62
C THR A 178 -103.16 -21.24 -27.63
N SER A 179 -103.62 -21.68 -26.45
CA SER A 179 -104.49 -22.85 -26.33
C SER A 179 -105.79 -22.68 -27.11
N ASP A 180 -106.34 -21.46 -27.08
CA ASP A 180 -107.65 -21.16 -27.65
C ASP A 180 -107.57 -21.20 -29.18
N LYS A 181 -106.53 -20.58 -29.78
CA LYS A 181 -106.29 -20.66 -31.22
C LYS A 181 -105.91 -22.07 -31.68
N ALA A 182 -105.15 -22.83 -30.88
CA ALA A 182 -104.85 -24.23 -31.22
C ALA A 182 -106.14 -25.07 -31.32
N GLN A 183 -107.07 -24.85 -30.39
CA GLN A 183 -108.37 -25.53 -30.40
C GLN A 183 -109.23 -25.07 -31.58
N GLU A 184 -109.27 -23.77 -31.87
CA GLU A 184 -110.00 -23.20 -33.02
C GLU A 184 -109.53 -23.79 -34.35
N VAL A 185 -108.21 -23.83 -34.60
CA VAL A 185 -107.64 -24.43 -35.81
C VAL A 185 -107.93 -25.94 -35.85
N GLN A 186 -107.86 -26.64 -34.71
CA GLN A 186 -108.14 -28.08 -34.66
C GLN A 186 -109.61 -28.40 -34.98
N ASP A 187 -110.55 -27.58 -34.51
CA ASP A 187 -111.98 -27.74 -34.77
C ASP A 187 -112.30 -27.45 -36.25
N GLN A 188 -111.76 -26.36 -36.81
CA GLN A 188 -111.86 -26.05 -38.25
C GLN A 188 -111.25 -27.17 -39.12
N LEU A 189 -110.15 -27.76 -38.66
CA LEU A 189 -109.49 -28.85 -39.37
C LEU A 189 -110.32 -30.14 -39.36
N ASN A 190 -110.94 -30.49 -38.24
CA ASN A 190 -111.83 -31.65 -38.14
C ASN A 190 -113.06 -31.50 -39.06
N GLU A 191 -113.64 -30.30 -39.12
CA GLU A 191 -114.76 -29.99 -40.03
C GLU A 191 -114.33 -30.10 -41.50
N LEU A 192 -113.16 -29.58 -41.85
CA LEU A 192 -112.63 -29.69 -43.21
C LEU A 192 -112.34 -31.16 -43.60
N GLU A 193 -111.82 -31.98 -42.68
CA GLU A 193 -111.60 -33.42 -42.93
C GLU A 193 -112.89 -34.17 -43.21
N TYR A 194 -113.96 -33.88 -42.47
CA TYR A 194 -115.28 -34.44 -42.73
C TYR A 194 -115.83 -34.04 -44.12
N GLN A 195 -115.59 -32.80 -44.54
CA GLN A 195 -115.99 -32.32 -45.88
C GLN A 195 -115.14 -32.94 -47.00
N ILE A 196 -113.86 -33.21 -46.76
CA ILE A 196 -112.97 -33.86 -47.73
C ILE A 196 -113.44 -35.29 -48.06
N GLU A 197 -113.96 -36.03 -47.09
CA GLU A 197 -114.50 -37.38 -47.32
C GLU A 197 -115.70 -37.40 -48.27
N GLN A 198 -116.43 -36.28 -48.37
CA GLN A 198 -117.58 -36.12 -49.26
C GLN A 198 -117.20 -35.66 -50.67
N LEU A 199 -115.95 -35.26 -50.90
CA LEU A 199 -115.47 -34.82 -52.22
C LEU A 199 -115.13 -36.00 -53.16
N PRO A 200 -115.25 -35.84 -54.48
CA PRO A 200 -114.81 -36.84 -55.44
C PRO A 200 -113.31 -37.15 -55.30
N SER A 201 -112.93 -38.42 -55.51
CA SER A 201 -111.56 -38.92 -55.28
C SER A 201 -110.45 -38.19 -56.04
N SER A 202 -110.77 -37.46 -57.12
CA SER A 202 -109.81 -36.65 -57.88
C SER A 202 -109.35 -35.38 -57.15
N TYR A 203 -110.13 -34.86 -56.21
CA TYR A 203 -109.86 -33.60 -55.51
C TYR A 203 -109.26 -33.80 -54.12
N GLN A 204 -109.52 -34.95 -53.49
CA GLN A 204 -109.07 -35.29 -52.14
C GLN A 204 -107.56 -35.10 -51.87
N PRO A 205 -106.62 -35.43 -52.79
CA PRO A 205 -105.18 -35.36 -52.49
C PRO A 205 -104.68 -33.96 -52.15
N THR A 206 -105.17 -32.90 -52.82
CA THR A 206 -104.69 -31.53 -52.61
C THR A 206 -105.22 -30.95 -51.30
N PHE A 207 -106.47 -31.23 -50.96
CA PHE A 207 -107.05 -30.83 -49.67
C PHE A 207 -106.41 -31.58 -48.51
N PHE A 208 -106.10 -32.87 -48.68
CA PHE A 208 -105.35 -33.64 -47.70
C PHE A 208 -103.93 -33.09 -47.51
N SER A 209 -103.29 -32.61 -48.57
CA SER A 209 -102.00 -31.91 -48.46
C SER A 209 -102.09 -30.69 -47.54
N LEU A 210 -103.15 -29.87 -47.69
CA LEU A 210 -103.37 -28.70 -46.82
C LEU A 210 -103.56 -29.11 -45.36
N THR A 211 -104.41 -30.09 -45.07
CA THR A 211 -104.63 -30.55 -43.68
C THR A 211 -103.36 -31.12 -43.07
N GLN A 212 -102.51 -31.81 -43.84
CA GLN A 212 -101.20 -32.28 -43.37
C GLN A 212 -100.24 -31.14 -43.02
N HIS A 213 -100.18 -30.07 -43.83
CA HIS A 213 -99.37 -28.89 -43.50
C HIS A 213 -99.89 -28.19 -42.24
N VAL A 214 -101.21 -28.00 -42.12
CA VAL A 214 -101.82 -27.38 -40.93
C VAL A 214 -101.57 -28.22 -39.67
N LYS A 215 -101.75 -29.55 -39.72
CA LYS A 215 -101.40 -30.46 -38.61
C LYS A 215 -99.93 -30.35 -38.22
N THR A 216 -99.04 -30.27 -39.21
CA THR A 216 -97.60 -30.12 -38.96
C THR A 216 -97.29 -28.80 -38.26
N ILE A 217 -97.94 -27.69 -38.65
CA ILE A 217 -97.76 -26.38 -38.00
C ILE A 217 -98.23 -26.42 -36.54
N ILE A 218 -99.42 -26.97 -36.26
CA ILE A 218 -99.94 -27.10 -34.90
C ILE A 218 -99.00 -27.93 -34.01
N GLN A 219 -98.39 -28.98 -34.56
CA GLN A 219 -97.50 -29.87 -33.81
C GLN A 219 -96.10 -29.29 -33.60
N GLU A 220 -95.53 -28.64 -34.62
CA GLU A 220 -94.13 -28.19 -34.59
C GLU A 220 -93.96 -26.79 -33.98
N GLN A 221 -94.95 -25.90 -34.12
CA GLN A 221 -94.86 -24.53 -33.61
C GLN A 221 -94.62 -24.44 -32.08
N PRO A 222 -95.32 -25.20 -31.21
CA PRO A 222 -95.04 -25.21 -29.77
C PRO A 222 -93.65 -25.75 -29.43
N ARG A 223 -93.19 -26.77 -30.16
CA ARG A 223 -91.86 -27.38 -29.96
C ARG A 223 -90.75 -26.41 -30.33
N VAL A 224 -90.89 -25.69 -31.43
CA VAL A 224 -89.95 -24.66 -31.86
C VAL A 224 -89.88 -23.52 -30.83
N ASN A 225 -91.02 -23.09 -30.27
CA ASN A 225 -91.04 -22.09 -29.20
C ASN A 225 -90.38 -22.60 -27.90
N ASP A 226 -90.71 -23.81 -27.43
CA ASP A 226 -90.08 -24.41 -26.23
C ASP A 226 -88.56 -24.57 -26.40
N LEU A 227 -88.09 -25.00 -27.58
CA LEU A 227 -86.66 -25.08 -27.87
C LEU A 227 -85.99 -23.70 -27.83
N LEU A 228 -86.63 -22.66 -28.37
CA LEU A 228 -86.10 -21.29 -28.30
C LEU A 228 -86.01 -20.79 -26.85
N ASP A 229 -87.03 -21.04 -26.05
CA ASP A 229 -87.04 -20.66 -24.64
C ASP A 229 -85.90 -21.37 -23.89
N ARG A 230 -85.75 -22.69 -24.09
CA ARG A 230 -84.65 -23.47 -23.49
C ARG A 230 -83.28 -22.97 -23.95
N ILE A 231 -83.09 -22.68 -25.23
CA ILE A 231 -81.84 -22.13 -25.78
C ILE A 231 -81.51 -20.78 -25.14
N SER A 232 -82.51 -19.93 -24.91
CA SER A 232 -82.32 -18.58 -24.35
C SER A 232 -81.86 -18.59 -22.90
N VAL A 233 -82.21 -19.63 -22.14
CA VAL A 233 -81.90 -19.78 -20.71
C VAL A 233 -80.52 -20.40 -20.48
N ILE A 234 -79.86 -20.97 -21.50
CA ILE A 234 -78.54 -21.58 -21.32
C ILE A 234 -77.50 -20.51 -20.92
N PRO A 235 -76.79 -20.69 -19.79
CA PRO A 235 -75.97 -19.65 -19.18
C PRO A 235 -74.57 -19.48 -19.80
N VAL A 236 -74.41 -19.55 -21.13
CA VAL A 236 -73.09 -19.42 -21.79
C VAL A 236 -72.39 -18.10 -21.41
N ALA A 237 -73.13 -17.00 -21.45
CA ALA A 237 -72.60 -15.68 -21.09
C ALA A 237 -72.19 -15.60 -19.61
N GLN A 238 -72.94 -16.26 -18.72
CA GLN A 238 -72.66 -16.30 -17.28
C GLN A 238 -71.41 -17.14 -16.98
N GLU A 239 -71.23 -18.27 -17.67
CA GLU A 239 -70.00 -19.07 -17.56
C GLU A 239 -68.77 -18.28 -18.02
N LEU A 240 -68.88 -17.55 -19.15
CA LEU A 240 -67.81 -16.65 -19.62
C LEU A 240 -67.53 -15.51 -18.63
N ASP A 241 -68.55 -14.94 -18.00
CA ASP A 241 -68.38 -13.92 -16.95
C ASP A 241 -67.67 -14.50 -15.72
N SER A 242 -67.94 -15.76 -15.36
CA SER A 242 -67.25 -16.45 -14.26
C SER A 242 -65.77 -16.70 -14.55
N ILE A 243 -65.43 -17.01 -15.81
CA ILE A 243 -64.04 -17.12 -16.27
C ILE A 243 -63.36 -15.76 -16.20
N ASN A 244 -64.03 -14.69 -16.62
CA ASN A 244 -63.50 -13.33 -16.56
C ASN A 244 -63.25 -12.87 -15.12
N GLU A 245 -64.15 -13.20 -14.18
CA GLU A 245 -63.96 -12.93 -12.75
C GLU A 245 -62.72 -13.64 -12.20
N LEU A 246 -62.51 -14.91 -12.61
CA LEU A 246 -61.33 -15.67 -12.23
C LEU A 246 -60.03 -15.04 -12.76
N LEU A 247 -60.03 -14.60 -14.03
CA LEU A 247 -58.89 -13.87 -14.63
C LEU A 247 -58.62 -12.55 -13.92
N ASN A 248 -59.66 -11.85 -13.46
CA ASN A 248 -59.49 -10.63 -12.67
C ASN A 248 -58.85 -10.94 -11.30
N GLU A 249 -59.24 -12.03 -10.66
CA GLU A 249 -58.67 -12.44 -9.37
C GLU A 249 -57.22 -12.91 -9.50
N THR A 250 -56.88 -13.68 -10.53
CA THR A 250 -55.47 -14.04 -10.80
C THR A 250 -54.63 -12.78 -11.02
N GLN A 251 -55.12 -11.83 -11.82
CA GLN A 251 -54.42 -10.57 -12.08
C GLN A 251 -54.24 -9.75 -10.80
N ARG A 252 -55.27 -9.63 -9.96
CA ARG A 252 -55.18 -8.92 -8.67
C ARG A 252 -54.15 -9.54 -7.74
N ARG A 253 -54.10 -10.88 -7.64
CA ARG A 253 -53.13 -11.59 -6.79
C ARG A 253 -51.70 -11.41 -7.29
N THR A 254 -51.50 -11.48 -8.61
CA THR A 254 -50.19 -11.25 -9.21
C THR A 254 -49.73 -9.81 -8.98
N ALA A 255 -50.58 -8.83 -9.29
CA ALA A 255 -50.28 -7.41 -9.04
C ALA A 255 -50.01 -7.10 -7.56
N ALA A 256 -50.74 -7.72 -6.63
CA ALA A 256 -50.49 -7.57 -5.19
C ALA A 256 -49.13 -8.16 -4.78
N THR A 257 -48.71 -9.25 -5.40
CA THR A 257 -47.41 -9.89 -5.17
C THR A 257 -46.28 -9.01 -5.72
N ASP A 258 -46.44 -8.48 -6.93
CA ASP A 258 -45.49 -7.54 -7.54
C ASP A 258 -45.33 -6.28 -6.71
N ARG A 259 -46.45 -5.72 -6.22
CA ARG A 259 -46.42 -4.56 -5.30
C ARG A 259 -45.64 -4.86 -4.02
N LYS A 260 -45.75 -6.08 -3.47
CA LYS A 260 -44.94 -6.50 -2.30
C LYS A 260 -43.45 -6.53 -2.64
N TYR A 261 -43.05 -7.06 -3.80
CA TYR A 261 -41.63 -7.05 -4.21
C TYR A 261 -41.11 -5.65 -4.47
N HIS A 262 -41.89 -4.76 -5.08
CA HIS A 262 -41.51 -3.35 -5.21
C HIS A 262 -41.34 -2.66 -3.85
N MET A 263 -42.21 -2.96 -2.88
CA MET A 263 -42.06 -2.44 -1.52
C MET A 263 -40.80 -2.98 -0.84
N TYR A 264 -40.51 -4.29 -0.94
CA TYR A 264 -39.27 -4.86 -0.41
C TYR A 264 -38.02 -4.28 -1.09
N LEU A 265 -38.07 -4.07 -2.41
CA LEU A 265 -36.99 -3.44 -3.17
C LEU A 265 -36.75 -2.00 -2.71
N ALA A 266 -37.81 -1.22 -2.49
CA ALA A 266 -37.71 0.14 -1.95
C ALA A 266 -37.11 0.18 -0.54
N VAL A 267 -37.51 -0.76 0.33
CA VAL A 267 -36.95 -0.89 1.69
C VAL A 267 -35.46 -1.26 1.63
N CYS A 268 -35.07 -2.25 0.82
CA CYS A 268 -33.67 -2.63 0.65
C CYS A 268 -32.83 -1.49 0.06
N ALA A 269 -33.36 -0.74 -0.92
CA ALA A 269 -32.70 0.43 -1.49
C ALA A 269 -32.52 1.54 -0.44
N GLY A 270 -33.53 1.81 0.38
CA GLY A 270 -33.46 2.77 1.49
C GLY A 270 -32.42 2.38 2.54
N LEU A 271 -32.37 1.09 2.93
CA LEU A 271 -31.35 0.58 3.86
C LEU A 271 -29.94 0.71 3.28
N MET A 272 -29.77 0.42 1.99
CA MET A 272 -28.48 0.58 1.31
C MET A 272 -28.05 2.05 1.25
N ALA A 273 -28.96 2.97 0.94
CA ALA A 273 -28.68 4.40 0.94
C ALA A 273 -28.27 4.91 2.33
N LEU A 274 -28.98 4.49 3.39
CA LEU A 274 -28.62 4.82 4.77
C LEU A 274 -27.24 4.28 5.16
N LEU A 275 -26.93 3.03 4.77
CA LEU A 275 -25.63 2.42 5.02
C LEU A 275 -24.50 3.16 4.28
N MET A 276 -24.74 3.59 3.03
CA MET A 276 -23.81 4.41 2.26
C MET A 276 -23.57 5.79 2.90
N ILE A 277 -24.64 6.48 3.34
CA ILE A 277 -24.52 7.76 4.06
C ILE A 277 -23.74 7.58 5.36
N TYR A 278 -24.04 6.53 6.13
CA TYR A 278 -23.31 6.22 7.36
C TYR A 278 -21.81 5.98 7.10
N LEU A 279 -21.48 5.18 6.08
CA LEU A 279 -20.09 4.94 5.68
C LEU A 279 -19.39 6.23 5.24
N ALA A 280 -20.05 7.08 4.46
CA ALA A 280 -19.51 8.37 4.01
C ALA A 280 -19.22 9.31 5.19
N VAL A 281 -20.19 9.52 6.09
CA VAL A 281 -20.01 10.36 7.29
C VAL A 281 -18.87 9.83 8.15
N ARG A 282 -18.79 8.51 8.33
CA ARG A 282 -17.72 7.88 9.11
C ARG A 282 -16.35 8.04 8.45
N LEU A 283 -16.26 7.94 7.11
CA LEU A 283 -15.03 8.13 6.35
C LEU A 283 -14.51 9.56 6.52
N VAL A 284 -15.39 10.56 6.37
CA VAL A 284 -15.06 11.98 6.57
C VAL A 284 -14.57 12.25 8.00
N ARG A 285 -15.26 11.72 9.02
CA ARG A 285 -14.82 11.83 10.42
C ARG A 285 -13.47 11.13 10.67
N SER A 286 -13.24 9.96 10.07
CA SER A 286 -11.97 9.26 10.21
C SER A 286 -10.83 10.06 9.58
N TYR A 287 -11.07 10.64 8.41
CA TYR A 287 -10.09 11.46 7.70
C TYR A 287 -9.75 12.73 8.48
N SER A 288 -10.75 13.40 9.07
CA SER A 288 -10.53 14.59 9.89
C SER A 288 -9.68 14.29 11.13
N VAL A 289 -9.94 13.17 11.82
CA VAL A 289 -9.15 12.75 13.00
C VAL A 289 -7.71 12.41 12.62
N ILE A 290 -7.50 11.67 11.51
CA ILE A 290 -6.15 11.33 11.04
C ILE A 290 -5.37 12.61 10.70
N ASN A 291 -6.01 13.56 10.01
CA ASN A 291 -5.37 14.83 9.68
C ASN A 291 -5.04 15.66 10.92
N GLN A 292 -5.89 15.64 11.95
CA GLN A 292 -5.58 16.30 13.22
C GLN A 292 -4.36 15.66 13.90
N ILE A 293 -4.32 14.33 14.00
CA ILE A 293 -3.19 13.60 14.59
C ILE A 293 -1.90 13.84 13.79
N ASN A 294 -1.96 13.85 12.47
CA ASN A 294 -0.79 14.13 11.63
C ASN A 294 -0.26 15.56 11.85
N ARG A 295 -1.15 16.55 12.01
CA ARG A 295 -0.74 17.92 12.35
C ARG A 295 -0.08 17.98 13.72
N GLU A 296 -0.68 17.35 14.73
CA GLU A 296 -0.10 17.28 16.08
C GLU A 296 1.28 16.59 16.06
N LEU A 297 1.40 15.48 15.33
CA LEU A 297 2.66 14.76 15.17
C LEU A 297 3.71 15.62 14.46
N GLN A 298 3.32 16.34 13.41
CA GLN A 298 4.22 17.22 12.68
C GLN A 298 4.72 18.36 13.57
N THR A 299 3.82 19.03 14.32
CA THR A 299 4.23 20.06 15.29
C THR A 299 5.13 19.50 16.40
N ALA A 300 4.90 18.26 16.86
CA ALA A 300 5.76 17.62 17.85
C ALA A 300 7.14 17.29 17.26
N ASN A 301 7.20 16.86 16.00
CA ASN A 301 8.43 16.55 15.30
C ASN A 301 9.26 17.82 15.04
N ASP A 302 8.64 18.90 14.58
CA ASP A 302 9.31 20.19 14.35
C ASP A 302 9.91 20.74 15.66
N ASN A 303 9.13 20.72 16.75
CA ASN A 303 9.62 21.11 18.09
C ASN A 303 10.77 20.22 18.59
N LEU A 304 10.72 18.92 18.30
CA LEU A 304 11.79 17.99 18.66
C LEU A 304 13.06 18.29 17.86
N GLU A 305 12.93 18.56 16.56
CA GLU A 305 14.05 18.90 15.70
C GLU A 305 14.72 20.21 16.14
N GLU A 306 13.94 21.23 16.50
CA GLU A 306 14.47 22.48 17.05
C GLU A 306 15.24 22.23 18.36
N ARG A 307 14.65 21.48 19.31
CA ARG A 307 15.33 21.12 20.57
C ARG A 307 16.61 20.32 20.35
N VAL A 308 16.60 19.38 19.40
CA VAL A 308 17.80 18.59 19.07
C VAL A 308 18.90 19.50 18.52
N GLN A 309 18.56 20.43 17.62
CA GLN A 309 19.52 21.40 17.08
C GLN A 309 20.09 22.32 18.17
N GLU A 310 19.25 22.84 19.05
CA GLU A 310 19.67 23.67 20.18
C GLU A 310 20.63 22.91 21.10
N ARG A 311 20.24 21.72 21.56
CA ARG A 311 21.09 20.87 22.42
C ARG A 311 22.39 20.44 21.74
N THR A 312 22.36 20.22 20.43
CA THR A 312 23.59 19.90 19.65
C THR A 312 24.53 21.10 19.59
N ARG A 313 24.02 22.33 19.48
CA ARG A 313 24.84 23.55 19.52
C ARG A 313 25.43 23.77 20.91
N GLU A 314 24.63 23.63 21.97
CA GLU A 314 25.10 23.71 23.36
C GLU A 314 26.21 22.70 23.63
N LEU A 315 26.01 21.44 23.21
CA LEU A 315 26.99 20.37 23.42
C LEU A 315 28.31 20.70 22.71
N LYS A 316 28.26 21.16 21.45
CA LYS A 316 29.45 21.57 20.70
C LYS A 316 30.17 22.76 21.33
N ALA A 317 29.43 23.70 21.91
CA ALA A 317 30.02 24.85 22.61
C ALA A 317 30.74 24.40 23.89
N ALA A 318 30.08 23.58 24.71
CA ALA A 318 30.66 23.02 25.93
C ALA A 318 31.88 22.12 25.64
N GLU A 319 31.83 21.32 24.57
CA GLU A 319 32.96 20.49 24.14
C GLU A 319 34.18 21.35 23.76
N ARG A 320 33.98 22.44 23.02
CA ARG A 320 35.06 23.39 22.70
C ARG A 320 35.66 24.02 23.96
N GLU A 321 34.80 24.43 24.89
CA GLU A 321 35.25 25.01 26.16
C GLU A 321 36.09 24.02 26.98
N LEU A 322 35.68 22.75 27.04
CA LEU A 322 36.44 21.69 27.70
C LEU A 322 37.79 21.44 27.02
N VAL A 323 37.84 21.43 25.69
CA VAL A 323 39.09 21.28 24.93
C VAL A 323 40.04 22.45 25.19
N ASP A 324 39.53 23.69 25.20
CA ASP A 324 40.34 24.88 25.47
C ASP A 324 40.83 24.91 26.93
N ALA A 325 39.99 24.50 27.89
CA ALA A 325 40.38 24.37 29.30
C ALA A 325 41.46 23.30 29.50
N ALA A 326 41.32 22.12 28.87
CA ALA A 326 42.33 21.07 28.91
C ALA A 326 43.66 21.54 28.29
N ARG A 327 43.60 22.31 27.20
CA ARG A 327 44.78 22.90 26.56
C ARG A 327 45.48 23.90 27.50
N MET A 328 44.74 24.78 28.15
CA MET A 328 45.32 25.72 29.11
C MET A 328 45.94 25.02 30.32
N ALA A 329 45.30 23.97 30.85
CA ALA A 329 45.84 23.18 31.95
C ALA A 329 47.16 22.50 31.55
N GLY A 330 47.21 21.86 30.37
CA GLY A 330 48.44 21.26 29.84
C GLY A 330 49.56 22.29 29.60
N MET A 331 49.24 23.48 29.10
CA MET A 331 50.20 24.57 28.95
C MET A 331 50.75 25.06 30.30
N ALA A 332 49.90 25.16 31.33
CA ALA A 332 50.31 25.57 32.67
C ALA A 332 51.24 24.53 33.33
N GLU A 333 50.97 23.24 33.12
CA GLU A 333 51.83 22.15 33.60
C GLU A 333 53.21 22.16 32.92
N ILE A 334 53.24 22.28 31.58
CA ILE A 334 54.49 22.39 30.81
C ILE A 334 55.29 23.61 31.27
N ALA A 335 54.65 24.78 31.38
CA ALA A 335 55.31 26.01 31.82
C ALA A 335 55.92 25.86 33.22
N THR A 336 55.21 25.22 34.16
CA THR A 336 55.70 24.96 35.51
C THR A 336 56.93 24.05 35.49
N ASN A 337 56.90 22.98 34.71
CA ASN A 337 58.02 22.04 34.57
C ASN A 337 59.25 22.69 33.89
N VAL A 338 59.05 23.52 32.86
CA VAL A 338 60.13 24.28 32.21
C VAL A 338 60.77 25.24 33.21
N LEU A 339 59.95 26.03 33.93
CA LEU A 339 60.43 27.00 34.90
C LEU A 339 61.24 26.32 36.02
N HIS A 340 60.77 25.17 36.53
CA HIS A 340 61.50 24.40 37.54
C HIS A 340 62.87 23.93 37.03
N ASN A 341 62.92 23.35 35.82
CA ASN A 341 64.17 22.79 35.29
C ASN A 341 65.17 23.87 34.84
N VAL A 342 64.69 24.93 34.17
CA VAL A 342 65.53 26.08 33.81
C VAL A 342 66.01 26.81 35.06
N GLY A 343 65.14 26.98 36.07
CA GLY A 343 65.50 27.60 37.34
C GLY A 343 66.64 26.88 38.04
N ASN A 344 66.62 25.54 38.05
CA ASN A 344 67.70 24.73 38.60
C ASN A 344 69.04 24.95 37.88
N VAL A 345 69.05 25.03 36.54
CA VAL A 345 70.28 25.27 35.78
C VAL A 345 70.77 26.72 35.88
N LEU A 346 69.85 27.69 35.92
CA LEU A 346 70.18 29.10 36.15
C LEU A 346 70.86 29.33 37.50
N ASN A 347 70.47 28.57 38.54
CA ASN A 347 71.15 28.64 39.82
C ASN A 347 72.63 28.22 39.69
N SER A 348 72.92 27.17 38.94
CA SER A 348 74.29 26.75 38.65
C SER A 348 75.07 27.81 37.86
N VAL A 349 74.45 28.42 36.83
CA VAL A 349 75.05 29.53 36.06
C VAL A 349 75.39 30.71 36.96
N ASN A 350 74.49 31.10 37.87
CA ASN A 350 74.73 32.19 38.81
C ASN A 350 75.88 31.89 39.77
N ILE A 351 75.95 30.67 40.31
CA ILE A 351 77.05 30.25 41.20
C ILE A 351 78.38 30.31 40.46
N SER A 352 78.46 29.76 39.24
CA SER A 352 79.67 29.79 38.41
C SER A 352 80.10 31.22 38.07
N ALA A 353 79.16 32.08 37.66
CA ALA A 353 79.45 33.48 37.35
C ALA A 353 79.93 34.27 38.58
N ASP A 354 79.32 34.05 39.74
CA ASP A 354 79.73 34.67 41.01
C ASP A 354 81.13 34.17 41.46
N LEU A 355 81.43 32.88 41.26
CA LEU A 355 82.74 32.31 41.55
C LEU A 355 83.84 32.88 40.65
N VAL A 356 83.58 32.98 39.34
CA VAL A 356 84.45 33.67 38.36
C VAL A 356 84.68 35.12 38.78
N THR A 357 83.61 35.85 39.12
CA THR A 357 83.69 37.25 39.54
C THR A 357 84.53 37.42 40.81
N ARG A 358 84.33 36.58 41.83
CA ARG A 358 85.12 36.60 43.06
C ARG A 358 86.60 36.30 42.80
N LYS A 359 86.91 35.31 41.96
CA LYS A 359 88.29 34.96 41.61
C LYS A 359 88.99 36.09 40.85
N LEU A 360 88.32 36.70 39.87
CA LEU A 360 88.84 37.88 39.16
C LEU A 360 89.10 39.05 40.11
N LYS A 361 88.14 39.36 41.01
CA LYS A 361 88.27 40.49 41.94
C LYS A 361 89.45 40.33 42.92
N ASN A 362 89.73 39.10 43.34
CA ASN A 362 90.79 38.78 44.29
C ASN A 362 92.09 38.29 43.62
N SER A 363 92.23 38.47 42.30
CA SER A 363 93.38 37.99 41.55
C SER A 363 94.69 38.63 42.04
N LYS A 364 95.74 37.81 42.17
CA LYS A 364 97.07 38.29 42.60
C LYS A 364 97.75 39.20 41.58
N THR A 365 97.19 39.31 40.37
CA THR A 365 97.62 40.28 39.33
C THR A 365 97.62 41.73 39.80
N GLN A 366 96.82 42.10 40.81
CA GLN A 366 96.87 43.45 41.38
C GLN A 366 98.24 43.80 42.01
N GLY A 367 98.97 42.80 42.51
CA GLY A 367 100.31 43.01 43.07
C GLY A 367 101.38 43.22 41.99
N LEU A 368 101.13 42.78 40.74
CA LEU A 368 102.00 43.04 39.59
C LEU A 368 102.20 44.54 39.37
N GLY A 369 101.14 45.34 39.48
CA GLY A 369 101.23 46.79 39.31
C GLY A 369 102.17 47.45 40.33
N LYS A 370 102.19 46.95 41.57
CA LYS A 370 103.12 47.43 42.62
C LYS A 370 104.56 46.99 42.33
N ALA A 371 104.75 45.75 41.89
CA ALA A 371 106.06 45.21 41.52
C ALA A 371 106.67 45.99 40.35
N VAL A 372 105.90 46.24 39.29
CA VAL A 372 106.31 47.05 38.13
C VAL A 372 106.59 48.49 38.53
N LYS A 373 105.78 49.08 39.42
CA LYS A 373 106.04 50.44 39.93
C LYS A 373 107.37 50.53 40.67
N MET A 374 107.68 49.57 41.55
CA MET A 374 108.97 49.52 42.25
C MET A 374 110.15 49.38 41.28
N MET A 375 110.00 48.58 40.21
CA MET A 375 111.02 48.49 39.17
C MET A 375 111.20 49.80 38.40
N ASN A 376 110.11 50.51 38.11
CA ASN A 376 110.16 51.80 37.41
C ASN A 376 110.76 52.92 38.27
N GLU A 377 110.54 52.90 39.58
CA GLU A 377 111.16 53.84 40.53
C GLU A 377 112.69 53.67 40.59
N HIS A 378 113.20 52.47 40.29
CA HIS A 378 114.62 52.12 40.21
C HIS A 378 115.11 51.85 38.77
N ALA A 379 114.51 52.51 37.77
CA ALA A 379 114.81 52.21 36.37
C ALA A 379 116.28 52.47 35.97
N THR A 380 116.95 53.42 36.62
CA THR A 380 118.34 53.82 36.32
C THR A 380 119.38 52.95 37.04
N ASP A 381 119.00 52.23 38.10
CA ASP A 381 119.85 51.48 39.02
C ASP A 381 119.34 50.04 39.29
N LEU A 382 118.46 49.53 38.43
CA LEU A 382 117.73 48.27 38.62
C LEU A 382 118.63 47.06 38.93
N GLY A 383 119.82 47.00 38.31
CA GLY A 383 120.79 45.94 38.53
C GLY A 383 121.25 45.87 39.99
N GLN A 384 121.51 47.03 40.62
CA GLN A 384 121.93 47.13 42.02
C GLN A 384 120.75 46.90 42.96
N PHE A 385 119.56 47.43 42.62
CA PHE A 385 118.33 47.23 43.39
C PHE A 385 117.98 45.74 43.56
N ILE A 386 118.04 44.94 42.48
CA ILE A 386 117.71 43.51 42.56
C ILE A 386 118.74 42.70 43.35
N THR A 387 120.02 43.11 43.37
CA THR A 387 121.10 42.37 44.05
C THR A 387 121.34 42.77 45.50
N GLU A 388 121.15 44.05 45.85
CA GLU A 388 121.57 44.60 47.15
C GLU A 388 120.40 44.99 48.05
N ASP A 389 119.30 45.51 47.49
CA ASP A 389 118.15 45.99 48.27
C ASP A 389 117.27 44.84 48.78
N GLU A 390 116.82 44.94 50.03
CA GLU A 390 116.00 43.91 50.70
C GLU A 390 114.64 43.68 50.00
N LYS A 391 114.07 44.69 49.35
CA LYS A 391 112.82 44.56 48.57
C LYS A 391 113.11 44.11 47.15
N GLY A 392 114.18 44.60 46.53
CA GLY A 392 114.56 44.22 45.16
C GLY A 392 114.93 42.74 45.02
N LYS A 393 115.60 42.15 46.03
CA LYS A 393 115.92 40.70 46.08
C LYS A 393 114.69 39.78 46.08
N LEU A 394 113.54 40.27 46.55
CA LEU A 394 112.30 39.48 46.63
C LEU A 394 111.54 39.45 45.30
N LEU A 395 111.83 40.36 44.36
CA LEU A 395 111.10 40.48 43.10
C LEU A 395 111.18 39.23 42.22
N PRO A 396 112.35 38.60 41.97
CA PRO A 396 112.42 37.41 41.13
C PRO A 396 111.59 36.24 41.70
N ARG A 397 111.64 36.04 43.03
CA ARG A 397 110.83 35.02 43.70
C ARG A 397 109.34 35.35 43.63
N TYR A 398 108.97 36.61 43.88
CA TYR A 398 107.59 37.08 43.77
C TYR A 398 107.03 36.89 42.36
N PHE A 399 107.81 37.18 41.31
CA PHE A 399 107.38 36.94 39.93
C PHE A 399 107.20 35.46 39.61
N ASN A 400 108.08 34.58 40.06
CA ASN A 400 107.88 33.13 39.90
C ASN A 400 106.59 32.66 40.62
N GLU A 401 106.39 33.03 41.89
CA GLU A 401 105.18 32.69 42.64
C GLU A 401 103.91 33.30 42.02
N LEU A 402 104.03 34.51 41.42
CA LEU A 402 102.93 35.17 40.74
C LEU A 402 102.57 34.46 39.42
N VAL A 403 103.56 34.05 38.62
CA VAL A 403 103.34 33.30 37.38
C VAL A 403 102.60 32.00 37.68
N ASP A 404 103.06 31.25 38.69
CA ASP A 404 102.41 29.99 39.10
C ASP A 404 100.98 30.23 39.62
N SER A 405 100.78 31.26 40.45
CA SER A 405 99.45 31.60 40.97
C SER A 405 98.49 32.07 39.88
N VAL A 406 98.96 32.86 38.92
CA VAL A 406 98.15 33.35 37.80
C VAL A 406 97.82 32.21 36.84
N ALA A 407 98.76 31.30 36.56
CA ALA A 407 98.52 30.11 35.75
C ALA A 407 97.45 29.21 36.39
N ALA A 408 97.52 28.98 37.71
CA ALA A 408 96.51 28.21 38.44
C ALA A 408 95.14 28.92 38.48
N GLU A 409 95.11 30.24 38.68
CA GLU A 409 93.88 31.05 38.61
C GLU A 409 93.24 30.94 37.22
N GLN A 410 94.03 31.08 36.15
CA GLN A 410 93.57 31.00 34.77
C GLN A 410 93.00 29.62 34.43
N ALA A 411 93.67 28.53 34.84
CA ALA A 411 93.19 27.18 34.62
C ALA A 411 91.82 26.94 35.27
N LEU A 412 91.64 27.39 36.52
CA LEU A 412 90.36 27.28 37.23
C LEU A 412 89.27 28.14 36.61
N LEU A 413 89.60 29.35 36.14
CA LEU A 413 88.63 30.22 35.46
C LEU A 413 88.18 29.63 34.12
N ILE A 414 89.08 29.00 33.36
CA ILE A 414 88.75 28.31 32.12
C ILE A 414 87.79 27.14 32.39
N ASP A 415 88.06 26.34 33.43
CA ASP A 415 87.18 25.23 33.80
C ASP A 415 85.78 25.72 34.24
N GLU A 416 85.72 26.78 35.05
CA GLU A 416 84.44 27.35 35.51
C GLU A 416 83.65 27.96 34.33
N LEU A 417 84.31 28.63 33.39
CA LEU A 417 83.67 29.14 32.17
C LEU A 417 83.19 28.02 31.24
N ALA A 418 83.90 26.89 31.19
CA ALA A 418 83.46 25.71 30.45
C ALA A 418 82.19 25.09 31.09
N GLN A 419 82.13 25.00 32.42
CA GLN A 419 80.93 24.56 33.15
C GLN A 419 79.74 25.49 32.93
N LEU A 420 79.98 26.80 32.94
CA LEU A 420 78.97 27.81 32.64
C LEU A 420 78.42 27.62 31.21
N THR A 421 79.31 27.47 30.22
CA THR A 421 78.93 27.24 28.82
C THR A 421 78.07 25.98 28.67
N LYS A 422 78.49 24.88 29.30
CA LYS A 422 77.73 23.62 29.31
C LYS A 422 76.34 23.77 29.95
N SER A 423 76.23 24.58 31.01
CA SER A 423 74.95 24.88 31.65
C SER A 423 74.03 25.71 30.75
N ILE A 424 74.58 26.65 29.96
CA ILE A 424 73.82 27.40 28.95
C ILE A 424 73.34 26.49 27.83
N ASP A 425 74.19 25.58 27.34
CA ASP A 425 73.79 24.59 26.33
C ASP A 425 72.67 23.68 26.85
N HIS A 426 72.72 23.30 28.13
CA HIS A 426 71.64 22.53 28.76
C HIS A 426 70.33 23.33 28.84
N ILE A 427 70.37 24.64 29.15
CA ILE A 427 69.17 25.50 29.09
C ILE A 427 68.61 25.53 27.66
N LYS A 428 69.48 25.67 26.65
CA LYS A 428 69.08 25.68 25.24
C LYS A 428 68.42 24.37 24.84
N GLU A 429 68.94 23.24 25.28
CA GLU A 429 68.34 21.91 25.03
C GLU A 429 66.98 21.78 25.73
N ILE A 430 66.86 22.17 27.00
CA ILE A 430 65.58 22.16 27.74
C ILE A 430 64.54 23.02 27.01
N VAL A 431 64.90 24.24 26.59
CA VAL A 431 63.99 25.14 25.88
C VAL A 431 63.60 24.57 24.51
N THR A 432 64.54 23.99 23.76
CA THR A 432 64.27 23.43 22.43
C THR A 432 63.35 22.21 22.53
N THR A 433 63.64 21.30 23.47
CA THR A 433 62.80 20.13 23.76
C THR A 433 61.40 20.56 24.19
N GLN A 434 61.27 21.57 25.06
CA GLN A 434 59.96 22.02 25.54
C GLN A 434 59.18 22.85 24.50
N GLN A 435 59.85 23.59 23.62
CA GLN A 435 59.21 24.22 22.45
C GLN A 435 58.66 23.16 21.48
N THR A 436 59.34 22.02 21.37
CA THR A 436 58.87 20.88 20.59
C THR A 436 57.59 20.29 21.20
N TYR A 437 57.49 20.21 22.53
CA TYR A 437 56.28 19.76 23.23
C TYR A 437 55.13 20.79 23.20
N ALA A 438 55.43 22.09 23.22
CA ALA A 438 54.41 23.15 23.20
C ALA A 438 53.88 23.50 21.79
N GLY A 439 54.62 23.13 20.73
CA GLY A 439 54.33 23.51 19.34
C GLY A 439 53.60 22.47 18.49
N ALA A 440 53.56 21.19 18.87
CA ALA A 440 52.89 20.15 18.10
C ALA A 440 51.55 19.79 18.74
N ALA A 441 50.48 20.49 18.33
CA ALA A 441 49.17 19.85 18.29
C ALA A 441 49.36 18.51 17.54
N ARG A 442 48.80 17.40 18.04
CA ARG A 442 48.79 16.09 17.37
C ARG A 442 48.36 16.27 15.90
N LEU A 443 49.31 16.48 15.02
CA LEU A 443 49.10 16.61 13.58
C LEU A 443 49.37 15.22 13.05
N ILE A 444 48.35 14.38 13.17
CA ILE A 444 48.31 13.11 12.48
C ILE A 444 48.17 13.47 11.00
N GLU A 445 49.23 13.25 10.24
CA GLU A 445 49.25 13.54 8.81
C GLU A 445 49.58 12.28 8.00
N PRO A 446 49.09 12.19 6.75
CA PRO A 446 49.48 11.12 5.83
C PRO A 446 50.98 11.18 5.55
N LEU A 447 51.71 10.10 5.85
CA LEU A 447 53.15 10.01 5.65
C LEU A 447 53.59 8.66 5.10
N ASN A 448 54.71 8.65 4.38
CA ASN A 448 55.41 7.46 3.95
C ASN A 448 56.63 7.24 4.86
N VAL A 449 56.75 6.04 5.43
CA VAL A 449 57.83 5.70 6.37
C VAL A 449 59.19 5.58 5.68
N ALA A 450 59.22 5.21 4.39
CA ALA A 450 60.46 5.22 3.62
C ALA A 450 61.03 6.64 3.49
N ASP A 451 60.18 7.63 3.18
CA ASP A 451 60.58 9.04 3.07
C ASP A 451 61.11 9.58 4.41
N LEU A 452 60.51 9.14 5.53
CA LEU A 452 60.99 9.49 6.88
C LEU A 452 62.39 8.95 7.16
N PHE A 453 62.71 7.73 6.72
CA PHE A 453 64.06 7.19 6.83
C PHE A 453 65.06 7.98 5.98
N GLU A 454 64.69 8.38 4.76
CA GLU A 454 65.55 9.23 3.92
C GLU A 454 65.82 10.59 4.56
N ASP A 455 64.79 11.22 5.14
CA ASP A 455 64.92 12.48 5.87
C ASP A 455 65.85 12.32 7.09
N ALA A 456 65.68 11.25 7.87
CA ALA A 456 66.53 10.95 9.03
C ALA A 456 68.00 10.67 8.63
N LEU A 457 68.22 9.97 7.51
CA LEU A 457 69.54 9.73 6.93
C LEU A 457 70.18 11.02 6.43
N ARG A 458 69.43 11.89 5.75
CA ARG A 458 69.92 13.19 5.28
C ARG A 458 70.39 14.06 6.44
N MET A 459 69.65 14.09 7.54
CA MET A 459 70.02 14.83 8.76
C MET A 459 71.27 14.27 9.45
N ASN A 460 71.56 12.98 9.29
CA ASN A 460 72.76 12.33 9.85
C ASN A 460 73.91 12.18 8.84
N SER A 461 73.75 12.61 7.59
CA SER A 461 74.67 12.38 6.46
C SER A 461 76.11 12.78 6.76
N GLY A 462 76.34 14.01 7.24
CA GLY A 462 77.68 14.49 7.58
C GLY A 462 78.35 13.71 8.73
N SER A 463 77.58 13.07 9.61
CA SER A 463 78.13 12.20 10.65
C SER A 463 78.36 10.77 10.13
N LEU A 464 77.45 10.23 9.32
CA LEU A 464 77.56 8.88 8.75
C LEU A 464 78.75 8.76 7.79
N SER A 465 78.98 9.77 6.94
CA SER A 465 80.13 9.81 6.03
C SER A 465 81.46 9.91 6.78
N ARG A 466 81.55 10.76 7.84
CA ARG A 466 82.77 10.87 8.66
C ARG A 466 83.15 9.55 9.33
N HIS A 467 82.16 8.77 9.76
CA HIS A 467 82.39 7.48 10.42
C HIS A 467 82.42 6.29 9.46
N HIS A 468 82.32 6.51 8.15
CA HIS A 468 82.35 5.49 7.09
C HIS A 468 81.33 4.35 7.33
N VAL A 469 80.10 4.72 7.72
CA VAL A 469 79.01 3.76 7.97
C VAL A 469 78.29 3.44 6.66
N THR A 470 78.22 2.16 6.30
CA THR A 470 77.43 1.66 5.18
C THR A 470 76.00 1.39 5.63
N VAL A 471 75.02 1.99 4.95
CA VAL A 471 73.59 1.83 5.26
C VAL A 471 72.94 0.88 4.27
N ILE A 472 72.36 -0.21 4.76
CA ILE A 472 71.55 -1.16 4.00
C ILE A 472 70.08 -0.85 4.25
N LYS A 473 69.30 -0.72 3.17
CA LYS A 473 67.87 -0.43 3.20
C LYS A 473 67.08 -1.69 2.87
N ASP A 474 66.44 -2.29 3.87
CA ASP A 474 65.53 -3.44 3.74
C ASP A 474 64.08 -2.96 3.89
N TYR A 475 63.60 -2.22 2.89
CA TYR A 475 62.27 -1.61 2.93
C TYR A 475 61.25 -2.51 2.22
N GLN A 476 60.25 -2.98 2.95
CA GLN A 476 59.01 -3.46 2.36
C GLN A 476 58.22 -2.27 1.79
N ASP A 477 57.51 -2.47 0.68
CA ASP A 477 56.58 -1.47 0.17
C ASP A 477 55.42 -1.30 1.17
N THR A 478 55.21 -0.07 1.63
CA THR A 478 54.24 0.24 2.69
C THR A 478 53.29 1.35 2.25
N PRO A 479 51.99 1.25 2.58
CA PRO A 479 51.02 2.28 2.26
C PRO A 479 51.28 3.54 3.08
N VAL A 480 50.73 4.67 2.62
CA VAL A 480 50.75 5.92 3.38
C VAL A 480 49.97 5.73 4.68
N ILE A 481 50.62 5.96 5.81
CA ILE A 481 50.02 5.82 7.15
C ILE A 481 49.66 7.19 7.71
N LEU A 482 48.65 7.23 8.57
CA LEU A 482 48.35 8.40 9.39
C LEU A 482 49.23 8.34 10.65
N GLY A 483 50.10 9.32 10.83
CA GLY A 483 51.00 9.34 11.98
C GLY A 483 51.55 10.71 12.31
N ASP A 484 52.12 10.84 13.51
CA ASP A 484 52.85 12.04 13.91
C ASP A 484 54.24 12.01 13.27
N LYS A 485 54.37 12.67 12.12
CA LYS A 485 55.62 12.74 11.34
C LYS A 485 56.79 13.24 12.16
N HIS A 486 56.55 14.25 13.00
CA HIS A 486 57.61 14.87 13.80
C HIS A 486 58.16 13.91 14.86
N ARG A 487 57.29 13.18 15.56
CA ARG A 487 57.70 12.21 16.58
C ARG A 487 58.40 11.00 15.98
N LEU A 488 57.88 10.45 14.89
CA LEU A 488 58.52 9.34 14.19
C LEU A 488 59.92 9.72 13.71
N LEU A 489 60.06 10.91 13.10
CA LEU A 489 61.35 11.42 12.64
C LEU A 489 62.35 11.59 13.80
N LEU A 490 61.91 12.11 14.95
CA LEU A 490 62.75 12.25 16.14
C LEU A 490 63.25 10.90 16.66
N ILE A 491 62.38 9.89 16.73
CA ILE A 491 62.75 8.53 17.15
C ILE A 491 63.79 7.97 16.18
N LEU A 492 63.56 8.07 14.87
CA LEU A 492 64.47 7.57 13.84
C LEU A 492 65.85 8.22 13.90
N ILE A 493 65.93 9.55 14.01
CA ILE A 493 67.19 10.29 14.13
C ILE A 493 67.98 9.78 15.34
N ASN A 494 67.30 9.55 16.46
CA ASN A 494 67.93 9.11 17.69
C ASN A 494 68.44 7.66 17.58
N LEU A 495 67.64 6.76 17.02
CA LEU A 495 68.05 5.36 16.80
C LEU A 495 69.25 5.28 15.82
N ILE A 496 69.22 6.00 14.70
CA ILE A 496 70.33 6.06 13.73
C ILE A 496 71.59 6.66 14.36
N SER A 497 71.45 7.76 15.10
CA SER A 497 72.57 8.35 15.83
C SER A 497 73.14 7.35 16.84
N ASN A 498 72.28 6.60 17.53
CA ASN A 498 72.70 5.61 18.51
C ASN A 498 73.47 4.44 17.91
N ALA A 499 72.94 3.88 16.82
CA ALA A 499 73.59 2.85 16.02
C ALA A 499 74.98 3.31 15.52
N LYS A 500 75.08 4.54 15.00
CA LYS A 500 76.35 5.15 14.58
C LYS A 500 77.37 5.22 15.71
N PHE A 501 76.97 5.70 16.88
CA PHE A 501 77.88 5.79 18.03
C PHE A 501 78.36 4.41 18.50
N ALA A 502 77.47 3.41 18.53
CA ALA A 502 77.82 2.03 18.88
C ALA A 502 78.87 1.41 17.92
N MET A 503 78.93 1.88 16.67
CA MET A 503 79.89 1.44 15.67
C MET A 503 81.16 2.31 15.58
N SER A 504 81.30 3.36 16.39
CA SER A 504 82.42 4.31 16.24
C SER A 504 83.78 3.71 16.66
N ASN A 505 83.77 2.73 17.57
CA ASN A 505 84.97 2.14 18.18
C ASN A 505 85.17 0.65 17.86
N VAL A 506 84.49 0.11 16.83
CA VAL A 506 84.62 -1.30 16.40
C VAL A 506 85.53 -1.45 15.17
N GLU A 507 86.24 -2.57 15.09
CA GLU A 507 87.18 -2.91 13.99
C GLU A 507 86.50 -3.61 12.79
N HIS A 508 85.26 -4.08 12.95
CA HIS A 508 84.49 -4.75 11.90
C HIS A 508 83.81 -3.76 10.93
N PRO A 509 83.33 -4.22 9.76
CA PRO A 509 82.59 -3.38 8.82
C PRO A 509 81.40 -2.67 9.50
N ARG A 510 81.41 -1.34 9.42
CA ARG A 510 80.40 -0.47 10.05
C ARG A 510 79.15 -0.45 9.20
N GLU A 511 78.29 -1.43 9.43
CA GLU A 511 77.07 -1.65 8.67
C GLU A 511 75.84 -1.42 9.56
N MET A 512 74.89 -0.63 9.05
CA MET A 512 73.58 -0.41 9.67
C MET A 512 72.49 -0.85 8.70
N THR A 513 71.56 -1.66 9.16
CA THR A 513 70.40 -2.09 8.36
C THR A 513 69.15 -1.41 8.87
N LEU A 514 68.43 -0.73 7.98
CA LEU A 514 67.16 -0.08 8.25
C LEU A 514 66.04 -0.93 7.65
N GLY A 515 65.12 -1.39 8.48
CA GLY A 515 64.04 -2.28 8.08
C GLY A 515 62.66 -1.64 8.20
N ILE A 516 61.80 -1.90 7.22
CA ILE A 516 60.36 -1.59 7.30
C ILE A 516 59.61 -2.89 6.99
N ARG A 517 58.75 -3.36 7.90
CA ARG A 517 57.93 -4.56 7.68
C ARG A 517 56.53 -4.41 8.27
N ILE A 518 55.52 -4.93 7.59
CA ILE A 518 54.16 -5.05 8.13
C ILE A 518 54.00 -6.42 8.77
N VAL A 519 53.64 -6.45 10.05
CA VAL A 519 53.40 -7.67 10.83
C VAL A 519 51.89 -7.75 11.15
N ASP A 520 51.32 -8.95 10.98
CA ASP A 520 49.92 -9.26 11.28
C ASP A 520 48.86 -8.33 10.65
N GLN A 521 49.21 -7.68 9.52
CA GLN A 521 48.38 -6.70 8.78
C GLN A 521 47.87 -5.50 9.59
N THR A 522 48.33 -5.37 10.83
CA THR A 522 47.79 -4.41 11.82
C THR A 522 48.89 -3.64 12.53
N THR A 523 50.14 -4.08 12.42
CA THR A 523 51.28 -3.45 13.09
C THR A 523 52.39 -3.18 12.08
N LEU A 524 52.93 -1.97 12.10
CA LEU A 524 54.12 -1.60 11.34
C LEU A 524 55.35 -1.71 12.23
N HIS A 525 56.33 -2.48 11.76
CA HIS A 525 57.63 -2.67 12.38
C HIS A 525 58.67 -1.84 11.65
N ILE A 526 59.29 -0.93 12.39
CA ILE A 526 60.36 -0.06 11.94
C ILE A 526 61.62 -0.46 12.71
N SER A 527 62.63 -0.98 12.03
CA SER A 527 63.83 -1.51 12.69
C SER A 527 65.12 -0.81 12.29
N VAL A 528 66.02 -0.68 13.26
CA VAL A 528 67.38 -0.19 13.09
C VAL A 528 68.32 -1.20 13.71
N GLN A 529 69.07 -1.92 12.87
CA GLN A 529 70.09 -2.87 13.28
C GLN A 529 71.47 -2.25 13.09
N ASP A 530 72.32 -2.33 14.10
CA ASP A 530 73.74 -2.02 14.01
C ASP A 530 74.62 -3.26 14.20
N ARG A 531 75.86 -3.17 13.70
CA ARG A 531 76.96 -4.11 13.99
C ARG A 531 78.00 -3.52 14.95
N GLY A 532 77.53 -2.79 15.97
CA GLY A 532 78.36 -2.09 16.94
C GLY A 532 78.77 -2.95 18.15
N GLU A 533 79.14 -2.26 19.24
CA GLU A 533 79.64 -2.87 20.48
C GLU A 533 78.63 -3.78 21.22
N GLY A 534 77.35 -3.79 20.82
CA GLY A 534 76.29 -4.62 21.42
C GLY A 534 75.88 -4.18 22.83
N ILE A 535 74.85 -4.82 23.39
CA ILE A 535 74.28 -4.46 24.71
C ILE A 535 74.44 -5.66 25.66
N SER A 536 75.07 -5.44 26.81
CA SER A 536 75.17 -6.46 27.86
C SER A 536 73.79 -6.84 28.43
N ARG A 537 73.60 -8.10 28.83
CA ARG A 537 72.32 -8.60 29.38
C ARG A 537 71.81 -7.79 30.58
N GLU A 538 72.72 -7.30 31.42
CA GLU A 538 72.35 -6.46 32.58
C GLU A 538 71.80 -5.09 32.17
N ASN A 539 72.30 -4.53 31.06
CA ASN A 539 71.90 -3.20 30.60
C ASN A 539 70.62 -3.24 29.76
N GLN A 540 70.27 -4.36 29.12
CA GLN A 540 69.07 -4.49 28.29
C GLN A 540 67.77 -4.10 29.02
N ALA A 541 67.66 -4.37 30.32
CA ALA A 541 66.49 -3.98 31.10
C ALA A 541 66.49 -2.50 31.53
N ARG A 542 67.62 -1.79 31.40
CA ARG A 542 67.84 -0.43 31.92
C ARG A 542 68.01 0.63 30.83
N ILE A 543 68.25 0.23 29.58
CA ILE A 543 68.51 1.16 28.44
C ILE A 543 67.41 2.19 28.19
N PHE A 544 66.16 1.90 28.59
CA PHE A 544 65.03 2.81 28.46
C PHE A 544 64.73 3.60 29.75
N ASN A 545 65.49 3.38 30.82
CA ASN A 545 65.30 4.12 32.08
C ASN A 545 65.80 5.55 31.93
N HIS A 546 65.08 6.48 32.55
CA HIS A 546 65.39 7.89 32.52
C HIS A 546 66.82 8.17 33.02
N GLY A 547 67.64 8.84 32.19
CA GLY A 547 69.01 9.22 32.53
C GLY A 547 70.07 8.12 32.42
N PHE A 548 69.71 6.92 31.95
CA PHE A 548 70.67 5.83 31.74
C PHE A 548 71.45 6.01 30.44
N THR A 549 72.79 5.98 30.50
CA THR A 549 73.66 5.99 29.31
C THR A 549 74.94 5.21 29.53
N THR A 550 75.45 4.59 28.47
CA THR A 550 76.77 3.94 28.43
C THR A 550 77.84 4.82 27.78
N ARG A 551 77.48 6.03 27.31
CA ARG A 551 78.40 6.96 26.63
C ARG A 551 79.06 7.91 27.64
N LYS A 552 80.37 8.12 27.49
CA LYS A 552 81.16 9.04 28.32
C LYS A 552 80.65 10.50 28.30
N GLU A 553 80.04 10.92 27.20
CA GLU A 553 79.48 12.28 27.01
C GLU A 553 77.96 12.27 26.78
N GLY A 554 77.27 11.15 26.98
CA GLY A 554 75.84 11.04 26.72
C GLY A 554 74.98 11.46 27.92
N HIS A 555 73.82 12.08 27.66
CA HIS A 555 72.91 12.52 28.72
C HIS A 555 71.86 11.46 29.14
N GLY A 556 71.71 10.38 28.38
CA GLY A 556 70.79 9.27 28.72
C GLY A 556 69.29 9.56 28.56
N PHE A 557 68.92 10.73 28.03
CA PHE A 557 67.51 11.10 27.80
C PHE A 557 66.96 10.59 26.47
N GLY A 558 67.83 10.28 25.51
CA GLY A 558 67.44 9.95 24.15
C GLY A 558 66.53 8.72 24.06
N LEU A 559 66.99 7.55 24.48
CA LEU A 559 66.21 6.30 24.36
C LEU A 559 64.94 6.31 25.24
N HIS A 560 65.01 6.97 26.40
CA HIS A 560 63.85 7.15 27.27
C HIS A 560 62.75 7.99 26.59
N SER A 561 63.12 9.11 25.97
CA SER A 561 62.19 9.97 25.23
C SER A 561 61.58 9.25 24.04
N CYS A 562 62.35 8.40 23.34
CA CYS A 562 61.82 7.56 22.26
C CYS A 562 60.82 6.51 22.74
N ALA A 563 61.08 5.87 23.89
CA ALA A 563 60.17 4.87 24.46
C ALA A 563 58.84 5.51 24.88
N LEU A 564 58.88 6.69 25.52
CA LEU A 564 57.67 7.43 25.88
C LEU A 564 56.88 7.88 24.63
N ALA A 565 57.58 8.43 23.63
CA ALA A 565 56.97 8.82 22.37
C ALA A 565 56.31 7.64 21.64
N ALA A 566 56.91 6.44 21.69
CA ALA A 566 56.32 5.22 21.14
C ALA A 566 55.02 4.83 21.86
N VAL A 567 55.02 4.83 23.21
CA VAL A 567 53.83 4.52 24.03
C VAL A 567 52.69 5.50 23.75
N GLU A 568 53.00 6.79 23.61
CA GLU A 568 52.01 7.82 23.30
C GLU A 568 51.41 7.72 21.88
N MET A 569 52.04 6.97 20.98
CA MET A 569 51.54 6.59 19.65
C MET A 569 50.84 5.22 19.66
N ASN A 570 50.47 4.70 20.84
CA ASN A 570 49.95 3.34 21.03
C ASN A 570 50.89 2.24 20.51
N GLY A 571 52.18 2.55 20.42
CA GLY A 571 53.23 1.65 19.97
C GLY A 571 54.15 1.20 21.09
N ARG A 572 55.19 0.47 20.72
CA ARG A 572 56.21 -0.04 21.64
C ARG A 572 57.58 -0.01 20.99
N LEU A 573 58.57 0.48 21.72
CA LEU A 573 59.97 0.39 21.31
C LEU A 573 60.65 -0.76 22.07
N GLN A 574 61.25 -1.67 21.33
CA GLN A 574 61.97 -2.82 21.84
C GLN A 574 63.43 -2.75 21.42
N ALA A 575 64.31 -3.35 22.23
CA ALA A 575 65.70 -3.55 21.84
C ALA A 575 66.12 -5.00 22.11
N TYR A 576 66.90 -5.55 21.20
CA TYR A 576 67.45 -6.89 21.27
C TYR A 576 68.93 -6.87 20.91
N SER A 577 69.75 -7.64 21.63
CA SER A 577 71.18 -7.80 21.33
C SER A 577 71.63 -9.18 21.84
N GLU A 578 72.44 -9.88 21.06
CA GLU A 578 72.97 -11.20 21.44
C GLU A 578 74.11 -11.13 22.47
N GLY A 579 74.63 -9.92 22.72
CA GLY A 579 75.67 -9.65 23.70
C GLY A 579 76.72 -8.66 23.18
N PRO A 580 77.75 -8.35 24.00
CA PRO A 580 78.83 -7.47 23.58
C PRO A 580 79.52 -7.97 22.29
N GLY A 581 79.75 -7.07 21.35
CA GLY A 581 80.38 -7.31 20.04
C GLY A 581 79.45 -7.87 18.96
N GLN A 582 78.17 -8.13 19.26
CA GLN A 582 77.20 -8.68 18.31
C GLN A 582 76.18 -7.65 17.79
N GLY A 583 76.41 -6.35 18.04
CA GLY A 583 75.50 -5.28 17.65
C GLY A 583 74.16 -5.29 18.38
N ALA A 584 73.25 -4.42 17.96
CA ALA A 584 71.92 -4.30 18.54
C ALA A 584 70.82 -4.05 17.48
N LEU A 585 69.64 -4.60 17.74
CA LEU A 585 68.41 -4.39 16.99
C LEU A 585 67.45 -3.54 17.82
N PHE A 586 67.06 -2.39 17.30
CA PHE A 586 65.93 -1.63 17.85
C PHE A 586 64.73 -1.79 16.94
N THR A 587 63.58 -2.15 17.50
CA THR A 587 62.33 -2.34 16.76
C THR A 587 61.26 -1.44 17.37
N LEU A 588 60.77 -0.49 16.58
CA LEU A 588 59.60 0.31 16.88
C LEU A 588 58.37 -0.36 16.25
N GLU A 589 57.42 -0.75 17.10
CA GLU A 589 56.14 -1.34 16.73
C GLU A 589 55.07 -0.25 16.87
N ILE A 590 54.36 0.09 15.80
CA ILE A 590 53.23 1.04 15.85
C ILE A 590 52.00 0.46 15.14
N PRO A 591 50.77 0.78 15.59
CA PRO A 591 49.55 0.37 14.88
C PRO A 591 49.54 0.91 13.44
N LEU A 592 49.12 0.07 12.49
CA LEU A 592 48.99 0.44 11.09
C LEU A 592 47.63 1.11 10.85
N GLU A 593 47.59 2.44 10.89
CA GLU A 593 46.41 3.23 10.51
C GLU A 593 46.59 3.79 9.09
N LEU A 594 45.80 3.31 8.13
CA LEU A 594 45.90 3.72 6.73
C LEU A 594 45.36 5.14 6.53
N ALA A 595 46.09 5.96 5.77
CA ALA A 595 45.58 7.25 5.31
C ALA A 595 44.59 7.05 4.15
N GLY A 596 43.35 6.67 4.49
CA GLY A 596 42.25 6.53 3.53
C GLY A 596 41.34 5.33 3.79
N ALA A 597 40.34 5.53 4.64
CA ALA A 597 39.03 4.89 4.58
C ALA A 597 37.96 5.97 4.80
#